data_AF-A0A1V2ZVD5-F1
#
_entry.id   AF-A0A1V2ZVD5-F1
#
_cell.length_a   1.000
_cell.length_b   1.000
_cell.length_c   1.000
_cell.angle_alpha   90.00
_cell.angle_beta   90.00
_cell.angle_gamma   90.00
#
_symmetry.space_group_name_H-M   'P 1'
#
loop_
_entity.id
_entity.type
_entity.pdbx_description
1 polymer ?
#
loop_
_entity_poly.entity_id
_entity_poly.type
_entity_poly.pdbx_seq_one_letter_code
_entity_poly.pdbx_strand_id
1 'polypeptide(L)'
;METFYTRLSEKISDLILAVIALGLLVVSVEYVQFLTDHPSTIRDPEFWKRIALTALVTVFTAYKFVAYSAYFCNPDNGARLAGLSPRRIVVLFLLDLVEVTLVAWLYAILLIGHLTSLGGREATISVELGATMLPFLFLFLALWHLTVLVWYRVARGGYRDMLIHLAFALAYLAMMTLLLAADTVRYKELFDWGAIAFFAGCVALLYWVKGIPDIRNALEKPA
;
A
#
# COMPACT_ATOMS: atom_id res chain seq x y z
N MET A 1 -6.76 9.52 30.05
CA MET A 1 -7.99 9.94 29.36
C MET A 1 -7.81 9.58 27.88
N GLU A 2 -8.64 8.70 27.35
CA GLU A 2 -8.71 8.50 25.89
C GLU A 2 -9.17 9.78 25.22
N THR A 3 -8.48 10.18 24.15
CA THR A 3 -8.86 11.37 23.38
C THR A 3 -9.94 10.99 22.36
N PHE A 4 -10.78 11.94 21.94
CA PHE A 4 -11.77 11.73 20.87
C PHE A 4 -11.12 11.15 19.61
N TYR A 5 -9.92 11.62 19.27
CA TYR A 5 -9.18 11.11 18.12
C TYR A 5 -8.68 9.68 18.30
N THR A 6 -8.30 9.26 19.52
CA THR A 6 -7.92 7.86 19.80
C THR A 6 -9.10 6.92 19.51
N ARG A 7 -10.31 7.25 19.99
CA ARG A 7 -11.53 6.46 19.72
C ARG A 7 -11.91 6.46 18.24
N LEU A 8 -11.77 7.61 17.58
CA LEU A 8 -11.98 7.70 16.14
C LEU A 8 -10.94 6.86 15.38
N SER A 9 -9.69 6.87 15.81
CA SER A 9 -8.59 6.12 15.19
C SER A 9 -8.77 4.61 15.29
N GLU A 10 -9.37 4.11 16.37
CA GLU A 10 -9.77 2.71 16.50
C GLU A 10 -10.84 2.35 15.46
N LYS A 11 -11.87 3.19 15.30
CA LYS A 11 -12.91 2.98 14.28
C LYS A 11 -12.39 3.09 12.86
N ILE A 12 -11.43 3.99 12.63
CA ILE A 12 -10.71 4.08 11.36
C ILE A 12 -9.91 2.78 11.15
N SER A 13 -9.20 2.28 12.15
CA SER A 13 -8.43 1.03 12.05
C SER A 13 -9.33 -0.17 11.73
N ASP A 14 -10.49 -0.27 12.39
CA ASP A 14 -11.52 -1.28 12.09
C ASP A 14 -11.99 -1.19 10.62
N LEU A 15 -12.26 0.03 10.13
CA LEU A 15 -12.67 0.27 8.74
C LEU A 15 -11.55 -0.08 7.75
N ILE A 16 -10.31 0.33 8.05
CA ILE A 16 -9.12 0.00 7.25
C ILE A 16 -8.98 -1.53 7.15
N LEU A 17 -9.09 -2.25 8.29
CA LEU A 17 -9.06 -3.71 8.36
C LEU A 17 -10.16 -4.35 7.52
N ALA A 18 -11.39 -3.86 7.65
CA ALA A 18 -12.53 -4.39 6.89
C ALA A 18 -12.35 -4.22 5.38
N VAL A 19 -11.92 -3.03 4.93
CA VAL A 19 -11.69 -2.76 3.49
C VAL A 19 -10.56 -3.60 2.94
N ILE A 20 -9.45 -3.74 3.67
CA ILE A 20 -8.32 -4.55 3.22
C ILE A 20 -8.66 -6.03 3.24
N ALA A 21 -9.36 -6.52 4.26
CA ALA A 21 -9.82 -7.91 4.31
C ALA A 21 -10.76 -8.23 3.14
N LEU A 22 -11.70 -7.32 2.83
CA LEU A 22 -12.59 -7.47 1.68
C LEU A 22 -11.80 -7.45 0.36
N GLY A 23 -10.85 -6.52 0.20
CA GLY A 23 -10.00 -6.44 -1.00
C GLY A 23 -9.14 -7.69 -1.19
N LEU A 24 -8.50 -8.17 -0.13
CA LEU A 24 -7.75 -9.42 -0.13
C LEU A 24 -8.62 -10.62 -0.47
N LEU A 25 -9.84 -10.68 0.09
CA LEU A 25 -10.78 -11.75 -0.22
C LEU A 25 -11.19 -11.72 -1.69
N VAL A 26 -11.58 -10.57 -2.22
CA VAL A 26 -11.97 -10.39 -3.63
C VAL A 26 -10.84 -10.81 -4.56
N VAL A 27 -9.63 -10.28 -4.35
CA VAL A 27 -8.46 -10.65 -5.17
C VAL A 27 -8.17 -12.16 -5.04
N SER A 28 -8.21 -12.73 -3.84
CA SER A 28 -7.94 -14.15 -3.65
C SER A 28 -8.97 -15.03 -4.35
N VAL A 29 -10.26 -14.67 -4.27
CA VAL A 29 -11.35 -15.39 -4.95
C VAL A 29 -11.16 -15.36 -6.46
N GLU A 30 -10.87 -14.19 -7.03
CA GLU A 30 -10.62 -14.04 -8.47
C GLU A 30 -9.43 -14.90 -8.93
N TYR A 31 -8.32 -14.91 -8.18
CA TYR A 31 -7.17 -15.75 -8.50
C TYR A 31 -7.50 -17.25 -8.44
N VAL A 32 -8.26 -17.69 -7.43
CA VAL A 32 -8.68 -19.10 -7.30
C VAL A 32 -9.63 -19.50 -8.42
N GLN A 33 -10.63 -18.67 -8.72
CA GLN A 33 -11.57 -18.90 -9.83
C GLN A 33 -10.81 -18.96 -11.16
N PHE A 34 -9.94 -17.98 -11.42
CA PHE A 34 -9.13 -17.93 -12.63
C PHE A 34 -8.25 -19.18 -12.80
N LEU A 35 -7.60 -19.65 -11.74
CA LEU A 35 -6.81 -20.89 -11.78
C LEU A 35 -7.65 -22.14 -11.99
N THR A 36 -8.89 -22.15 -11.50
CA THR A 36 -9.83 -23.25 -11.70
C THR A 36 -10.28 -23.33 -13.16
N ASP A 37 -10.55 -22.17 -13.77
CA ASP A 37 -10.98 -22.06 -15.16
C ASP A 37 -9.81 -22.23 -16.15
N HIS A 38 -8.59 -21.87 -15.75
CA HIS A 38 -7.38 -21.88 -16.58
C HIS A 38 -6.17 -22.52 -15.85
N PRO A 39 -6.19 -23.84 -15.57
CA PRO A 39 -5.14 -24.49 -14.77
C PRO A 39 -3.75 -24.48 -15.42
N SER A 40 -3.65 -24.34 -16.75
CA SER A 40 -2.37 -24.22 -17.45
C SER A 40 -1.63 -22.92 -17.11
N THR A 41 -2.30 -21.89 -16.60
CA THR A 41 -1.71 -20.60 -16.22
C THR A 41 -0.63 -20.74 -15.15
N ILE A 42 -0.65 -21.78 -14.32
CA ILE A 42 0.41 -22.01 -13.33
C ILE A 42 1.81 -22.18 -13.96
N ARG A 43 1.88 -22.50 -15.26
CA ARG A 43 3.13 -22.61 -16.02
C ARG A 43 3.59 -21.28 -16.62
N ASP A 44 2.77 -20.25 -16.57
CA ASP A 44 3.08 -18.92 -17.10
C ASP A 44 3.96 -18.12 -16.10
N PRO A 45 5.17 -17.68 -16.49
CA PRO A 45 6.01 -16.83 -15.65
C PRO A 45 5.34 -15.51 -15.22
N GLU A 46 4.47 -14.92 -16.05
CA GLU A 46 3.76 -13.68 -15.72
C GLU A 46 2.79 -13.87 -14.54
N PHE A 47 2.21 -15.07 -14.42
CA PHE A 47 1.37 -15.41 -13.28
C PHE A 47 2.16 -15.32 -11.96
N TRP A 48 3.38 -15.85 -11.94
CA TRP A 48 4.24 -15.82 -10.76
C TRP A 48 4.72 -14.41 -10.41
N LYS A 49 4.99 -13.56 -11.40
CA LYS A 49 5.28 -12.14 -11.16
C LYS A 49 4.10 -11.45 -10.49
N ARG A 50 2.87 -11.70 -10.95
CA ARG A 50 1.66 -11.18 -10.30
C ARG A 50 1.49 -11.69 -8.88
N ILE A 51 1.71 -12.99 -8.62
CA ILE A 51 1.67 -13.54 -7.26
C ILE A 51 2.70 -12.87 -6.36
N ALA A 52 3.92 -12.67 -6.85
CA ALA A 52 4.97 -11.97 -6.10
C ALA A 52 4.57 -10.52 -5.77
N LEU A 53 4.02 -9.78 -6.74
CA LEU A 53 3.50 -8.43 -6.51
C LEU A 53 2.35 -8.41 -5.50
N THR A 54 1.39 -9.33 -5.59
CA THR A 54 0.27 -9.43 -4.63
C THR A 54 0.76 -9.73 -3.22
N ALA A 55 1.74 -10.61 -3.07
CA ALA A 55 2.39 -10.86 -1.80
C ALA A 55 3.10 -9.60 -1.27
N LEU A 56 3.83 -8.88 -2.11
CA LEU A 56 4.52 -7.64 -1.72
C LEU A 56 3.55 -6.52 -1.34
N VAL A 57 2.44 -6.34 -2.07
CA VAL A 57 1.37 -5.40 -1.71
C VAL A 57 0.74 -5.79 -0.38
N THR A 58 0.58 -7.08 -0.10
CA THR A 58 0.08 -7.58 1.19
C THR A 58 1.05 -7.26 2.34
N VAL A 59 2.35 -7.47 2.15
CA VAL A 59 3.38 -7.12 3.14
C VAL A 59 3.45 -5.60 3.36
N PHE A 60 3.38 -4.80 2.29
CA PHE A 60 3.30 -3.34 2.40
C PHE A 60 2.03 -2.87 3.13
N THR A 61 0.90 -3.53 2.88
CA THR A 61 -0.36 -3.23 3.56
C THR A 61 -0.29 -3.59 5.05
N ALA A 62 0.35 -4.72 5.39
CA ALA A 62 0.63 -5.09 6.77
C ALA A 62 1.53 -4.03 7.47
N TYR A 63 2.51 -3.45 6.77
CA TYR A 63 3.32 -2.35 7.30
C TYR A 63 2.44 -1.17 7.71
N LYS A 64 1.50 -0.75 6.86
CA LYS A 64 0.58 0.36 7.18
C LYS A 64 -0.12 0.10 8.51
N PHE A 65 -0.67 -1.09 8.73
CA PHE A 65 -1.33 -1.41 9.99
C PHE A 65 -0.41 -1.35 11.18
N VAL A 66 0.75 -2.01 11.08
CA VAL A 66 1.68 -2.10 12.21
C VAL A 66 2.23 -0.71 12.56
N ALA A 67 2.62 0.08 11.57
CA ALA A 67 3.13 1.44 11.76
C ALA A 67 2.04 2.38 12.30
N TYR A 68 0.81 2.29 11.78
CA TYR A 68 -0.32 3.08 12.27
C TYR A 68 -0.61 2.74 13.74
N SER A 69 -0.79 1.46 14.08
CA SER A 69 -1.02 1.02 15.46
C SER A 69 0.11 1.45 16.40
N ALA A 70 1.37 1.24 15.99
CA ALA A 70 2.53 1.65 16.78
C ALA A 70 2.57 3.18 17.03
N TYR A 71 2.16 3.98 16.04
CA TYR A 71 2.08 5.43 16.19
C TYR A 71 1.10 5.85 17.30
N PHE A 72 -0.08 5.24 17.36
CA PHE A 72 -1.11 5.57 18.36
C PHE A 72 -0.82 5.00 19.75
N CYS A 73 -0.08 3.90 19.83
CA CYS A 73 0.38 3.36 21.11
C CYS A 73 1.43 4.24 21.80
N ASN A 74 2.10 5.14 21.07
CA ASN A 74 3.10 6.04 21.66
C ASN A 74 2.42 7.21 22.43
N PRO A 75 2.65 7.35 23.75
CA PRO A 75 2.00 8.38 24.57
C PRO A 75 2.28 9.81 24.10
N ASP A 76 3.48 10.08 23.58
CA ASP A 76 3.89 11.41 23.12
C ASP A 76 3.09 11.83 21.88
N ASN A 77 2.73 10.86 21.04
CA ASN A 77 1.86 11.05 19.88
C ASN A 77 0.41 11.30 20.32
N GLY A 78 -0.08 10.50 21.28
CA GLY A 78 -1.43 10.66 21.84
C GLY A 78 -1.66 12.06 22.44
N ALA A 79 -0.70 12.56 23.23
CA ALA A 79 -0.75 13.91 23.82
C ALA A 79 -0.76 15.01 22.75
N ARG A 80 0.04 14.85 21.69
CA ARG A 80 0.08 15.78 20.55
C ARG A 80 -1.24 15.82 19.78
N LEU A 81 -1.86 14.67 19.54
CA LEU A 81 -3.14 14.56 18.85
C LEU A 81 -4.29 15.15 19.67
N ALA A 82 -4.24 15.04 21.00
CA ALA A 82 -5.21 15.64 21.92
C ALA A 82 -5.31 17.18 21.76
N GLY A 83 -4.20 17.83 21.41
CA GLY A 83 -4.11 19.29 21.25
C GLY A 83 -4.50 19.82 19.86
N LEU A 84 -5.03 18.97 18.97
CA LEU A 84 -5.41 19.40 17.62
C LEU A 84 -6.81 20.03 17.59
N SER A 85 -6.99 20.99 16.67
CA SER A 85 -8.31 21.59 16.44
C SER A 85 -9.24 20.63 15.70
N PRO A 86 -10.57 20.75 15.86
CA PRO A 86 -11.54 19.88 15.18
C PRO A 86 -11.37 19.83 13.66
N ARG A 87 -11.03 20.96 13.02
CA ARG A 87 -10.76 21.02 11.58
C ARG A 87 -9.59 20.11 11.17
N ARG A 88 -8.52 20.07 11.97
CA ARG A 88 -7.37 19.19 11.69
C ARG A 88 -7.72 17.73 11.88
N ILE A 89 -8.54 17.41 12.88
CA ILE A 89 -9.05 16.04 13.09
C ILE A 89 -9.84 15.56 11.86
N VAL A 90 -10.74 16.40 11.32
CA VAL A 90 -11.47 16.07 10.08
C VAL A 90 -10.53 15.85 8.90
N VAL A 91 -9.51 16.70 8.74
CA VAL A 91 -8.52 16.54 7.66
C VAL A 91 -7.73 15.24 7.81
N LEU A 92 -7.29 14.88 9.03
CA LEU A 92 -6.60 13.60 9.25
C LEU A 92 -7.49 12.41 8.89
N PHE A 93 -8.76 12.43 9.30
CA PHE A 93 -9.73 11.40 8.93
C PHE A 93 -9.89 11.26 7.40
N LEU A 94 -9.98 12.39 6.68
CA LEU A 94 -10.08 12.36 5.22
C LEU A 94 -8.79 11.81 4.57
N LEU A 95 -7.62 12.11 5.12
CA LEU A 95 -6.35 11.56 4.65
C LEU A 95 -6.27 10.05 4.90
N ASP A 96 -6.71 9.58 6.07
CA ASP A 96 -6.76 8.14 6.37
C ASP A 96 -7.65 7.39 5.36
N LEU A 97 -8.79 7.97 4.98
CA LEU A 97 -9.66 7.41 3.94
C LEU A 97 -8.97 7.38 2.56
N VAL A 98 -8.27 8.45 2.18
CA VAL A 98 -7.49 8.47 0.93
C VAL A 98 -6.41 7.39 0.96
N GLU A 99 -5.71 7.20 2.08
CA GLU A 99 -4.72 6.12 2.21
C GLU A 99 -5.35 4.74 2.08
N VAL A 100 -6.59 4.52 2.53
CA VAL A 100 -7.31 3.26 2.33
C VAL A 100 -7.60 3.04 0.85
N THR A 101 -8.14 4.06 0.17
CA THR A 101 -8.44 3.98 -1.26
C THR A 101 -7.18 3.69 -2.08
N LEU A 102 -6.06 4.34 -1.76
CA LEU A 102 -4.78 4.12 -2.45
C LEU A 102 -4.28 2.68 -2.27
N VAL A 103 -4.40 2.09 -1.08
CA VAL A 103 -4.08 0.68 -0.85
C VAL A 103 -5.03 -0.24 -1.64
N ALA A 104 -6.33 0.05 -1.65
CA ALA A 104 -7.29 -0.72 -2.43
C ALA A 104 -6.97 -0.69 -3.94
N TRP A 105 -6.48 0.43 -4.46
CA TRP A 105 -6.04 0.53 -5.86
C TRP A 105 -4.81 -0.33 -6.17
N LEU A 106 -3.88 -0.53 -5.22
CA LEU A 106 -2.77 -1.47 -5.42
C LEU A 106 -3.30 -2.89 -5.67
N TYR A 107 -4.30 -3.33 -4.91
CA TYR A 107 -4.96 -4.61 -5.11
C TYR A 107 -5.75 -4.67 -6.42
N ALA A 108 -6.48 -3.61 -6.76
CA ALA A 108 -7.26 -3.52 -8.00
C ALA A 108 -6.37 -3.62 -9.25
N ILE A 109 -5.18 -3.03 -9.22
CA ILE A 109 -4.20 -3.11 -10.30
C ILE A 109 -3.75 -4.55 -10.54
N LEU A 110 -3.60 -5.34 -9.47
CA LEU A 110 -3.10 -6.70 -9.54
C LEU A 110 -4.19 -7.72 -9.87
N LEU A 111 -5.46 -7.32 -9.87
CA LEU A 111 -6.59 -8.19 -10.16
C LEU A 111 -6.42 -8.87 -11.53
N ILE A 112 -6.61 -10.19 -11.54
CA ILE A 112 -6.64 -11.01 -12.75
C ILE A 112 -8.10 -11.19 -13.13
N GLY A 113 -8.41 -11.01 -14.40
CA GLY A 113 -9.79 -11.04 -14.90
C GLY A 113 -10.46 -9.67 -14.88
N HIS A 114 -11.74 -9.66 -15.23
CA HIS A 114 -12.58 -8.49 -15.19
C HIS A 114 -13.76 -8.82 -14.29
N LEU A 115 -13.97 -8.03 -13.23
CA LEU A 115 -15.21 -8.02 -12.45
C LEU A 115 -16.47 -7.78 -13.34
N THR A 116 -16.29 -7.44 -14.61
CA THR A 116 -17.32 -7.31 -15.64
C THR A 116 -17.58 -8.58 -16.48
N SER A 117 -16.95 -9.72 -16.18
CA SER A 117 -17.30 -11.02 -16.83
C SER A 117 -18.72 -11.50 -16.48
N LEU A 118 -19.38 -10.87 -15.50
CA LEU A 118 -20.83 -10.98 -15.25
C LEU A 118 -21.69 -10.51 -16.45
N GLY A 119 -21.11 -9.94 -17.51
CA GLY A 119 -21.83 -9.32 -18.64
C GLY A 119 -21.43 -9.79 -20.04
N GLY A 120 -20.90 -11.01 -20.21
CA GLY A 120 -20.89 -11.69 -21.51
C GLY A 120 -20.05 -11.07 -22.63
N ARG A 121 -19.02 -10.27 -22.31
CA ARG A 121 -17.97 -9.94 -23.27
C ARG A 121 -16.71 -10.69 -22.88
N GLU A 122 -16.22 -11.53 -23.79
CA GLU A 122 -14.87 -12.11 -23.81
C GLU A 122 -13.83 -10.97 -23.83
N ALA A 123 -13.70 -10.26 -22.72
CA ALA A 123 -12.63 -9.31 -22.50
C ALA A 123 -11.36 -10.14 -22.28
N THR A 124 -10.42 -9.99 -23.21
CA THR A 124 -9.13 -10.67 -23.28
C THR A 124 -8.55 -11.00 -21.91
N ILE A 125 -8.55 -12.31 -21.62
CA ILE A 125 -7.91 -12.96 -20.50
C ILE A 125 -6.40 -12.76 -20.62
N SER A 126 -5.84 -11.66 -20.11
CA SER A 126 -4.39 -11.45 -20.10
C SER A 126 -3.83 -11.53 -18.69
N VAL A 127 -3.06 -12.59 -18.44
CA VAL A 127 -2.24 -12.77 -17.23
C VAL A 127 -0.98 -11.90 -17.30
N GLU A 128 -0.61 -11.42 -18.48
CA GLU A 128 0.54 -10.53 -18.68
C GLU A 128 0.44 -9.27 -17.80
N LEU A 129 1.56 -8.88 -17.21
CA LEU A 129 1.71 -7.54 -16.65
C LEU A 129 1.66 -6.56 -17.82
N GLY A 130 0.50 -5.93 -18.01
CA GLY A 130 0.32 -4.90 -19.04
C GLY A 130 1.34 -3.77 -18.87
N ALA A 131 1.72 -3.12 -19.97
CA ALA A 131 2.79 -2.11 -20.00
C ALA A 131 2.60 -0.96 -18.99
N THR A 132 1.37 -0.69 -18.57
CA THR A 132 1.04 0.38 -17.61
C THR A 132 0.83 -0.10 -16.18
N MET A 133 0.78 -1.42 -15.94
CA MET A 133 0.46 -1.99 -14.62
C MET A 133 1.52 -1.62 -13.58
N LEU A 134 2.80 -1.89 -13.87
CA LEU A 134 3.90 -1.55 -12.97
C LEU A 134 4.05 -0.03 -12.76
N PRO A 135 4.03 0.83 -13.81
CA PRO A 135 4.00 2.27 -13.62
C PRO A 135 2.87 2.76 -12.71
N PHE A 136 1.64 2.26 -12.88
CA PHE A 136 0.53 2.63 -11.99
C PHE A 136 0.73 2.15 -10.57
N LEU A 137 1.25 0.93 -10.37
CA LEU A 137 1.58 0.43 -9.03
C LEU A 137 2.53 1.40 -8.30
N PHE A 138 3.60 1.84 -8.98
CA PHE A 138 4.54 2.80 -8.43
C PHE A 138 3.96 4.20 -8.23
N LEU A 139 3.09 4.66 -9.13
CA LEU A 139 2.36 5.91 -8.95
C LEU A 139 1.54 5.89 -7.66
N PHE A 140 0.76 4.84 -7.43
CA PHE A 140 -0.10 4.76 -6.24
C PHE A 140 0.69 4.55 -4.96
N LEU A 141 1.81 3.82 -4.99
CA LEU A 141 2.75 3.79 -3.87
C LEU A 141 3.31 5.18 -3.56
N ALA A 142 3.72 5.94 -4.57
CA ALA A 142 4.20 7.31 -4.39
C ALA A 142 3.11 8.22 -3.80
N LEU A 143 1.89 8.17 -4.34
CA LEU A 143 0.75 8.94 -3.84
C LEU A 143 0.39 8.56 -2.40
N TRP A 144 0.51 7.29 -2.03
CA TRP A 144 0.31 6.84 -0.66
C TRP A 144 1.34 7.50 0.26
N HIS A 145 2.63 7.46 -0.09
CA HIS A 145 3.68 8.11 0.69
C HIS A 145 3.50 9.64 0.78
N LEU A 146 3.05 10.30 -0.29
CA LEU A 146 2.73 11.73 -0.26
C LEU A 146 1.54 12.04 0.65
N THR A 147 0.53 11.18 0.67
CA THR A 147 -0.63 11.32 1.56
C THR A 147 -0.19 11.21 3.02
N VAL A 148 0.63 10.21 3.35
CA VAL A 148 1.22 10.05 4.69
C VAL A 148 2.09 11.25 5.09
N LEU A 149 2.85 11.81 4.15
CA LEU A 149 3.63 13.03 4.40
C LEU A 149 2.71 14.21 4.78
N VAL A 150 1.61 14.40 4.06
CA VAL A 150 0.60 15.42 4.38
C VAL A 150 -0.04 15.12 5.74
N TRP A 151 -0.32 13.85 6.02
CA TRP A 151 -0.84 13.39 7.31
C TRP A 151 0.08 13.80 8.46
N TYR A 152 1.38 13.48 8.38
CA TYR A 152 2.36 13.88 9.38
C TYR A 152 2.43 15.40 9.52
N ARG A 153 2.34 16.15 8.42
CA ARG A 153 2.33 17.63 8.49
C ARG A 153 1.13 18.16 9.26
N VAL A 154 -0.07 17.61 9.03
CA VAL A 154 -1.31 18.01 9.74
C VAL A 154 -1.26 17.60 11.22
N ALA A 155 -0.75 16.39 11.50
CA ALA A 155 -0.58 15.84 12.85
C ALA A 155 0.55 16.51 13.66
N ARG A 156 1.32 17.44 13.07
CA ARG A 156 2.56 18.01 13.65
C ARG A 156 3.61 16.93 13.97
N GLY A 157 3.73 15.95 13.08
CA GLY A 157 4.69 14.86 13.08
C GLY A 157 6.16 15.28 13.07
N GLY A 158 7.06 14.32 13.29
CA GLY A 158 8.50 14.57 13.28
C GLY A 158 9.03 14.83 11.87
N TYR A 159 10.03 15.71 11.75
CA TYR A 159 10.66 16.01 10.46
C TYR A 159 11.32 14.78 9.83
N ARG A 160 11.90 13.91 10.66
CA ARG A 160 12.46 12.62 10.22
C ARG A 160 11.42 11.76 9.50
N ASP A 161 10.21 11.64 10.05
CA ASP A 161 9.15 10.82 9.46
C ASP A 161 8.71 11.38 8.11
N MET A 162 8.53 12.70 8.03
CA MET A 162 8.19 13.38 6.77
C MET A 162 9.27 13.15 5.70
N LEU A 163 10.56 13.24 6.06
CA LEU A 163 11.66 13.00 5.13
C LEU A 163 11.72 11.55 4.64
N ILE A 164 11.48 10.57 5.52
CA ILE A 164 11.44 9.16 5.14
C ILE A 164 10.35 8.95 4.08
N HIS A 165 9.12 9.40 4.32
CA HIS A 165 8.04 9.24 3.35
C HIS A 165 8.28 10.04 2.06
N LEU A 166 8.89 11.22 2.13
CA LEU A 166 9.29 11.96 0.93
C LEU A 166 10.30 11.17 0.09
N ALA A 167 11.32 10.58 0.72
CA ALA A 167 12.34 9.81 0.02
C ALA A 167 11.73 8.59 -0.69
N PHE A 168 10.82 7.86 -0.04
CA PHE A 168 10.10 6.76 -0.67
C PHE A 168 9.19 7.23 -1.81
N ALA A 169 8.45 8.33 -1.64
CA ALA A 169 7.65 8.90 -2.72
C ALA A 169 8.50 9.22 -3.96
N LEU A 170 9.64 9.88 -3.76
CA LEU A 170 10.57 10.21 -4.84
C LEU A 170 11.17 8.95 -5.49
N ALA A 171 11.52 7.94 -4.70
CA ALA A 171 12.06 6.68 -5.20
C ALA A 171 11.03 5.95 -6.09
N TYR A 172 9.77 5.91 -5.68
CA TYR A 172 8.70 5.32 -6.47
C TYR A 172 8.38 6.12 -7.74
N LEU A 173 8.36 7.46 -7.68
CA LEU A 173 8.20 8.30 -8.87
C LEU A 173 9.37 8.14 -9.85
N ALA A 174 10.59 8.01 -9.35
CA ALA A 174 11.77 7.75 -10.18
C ALA A 174 11.64 6.39 -10.89
N MET A 175 11.23 5.33 -10.19
CA MET A 175 11.00 4.02 -10.78
C MET A 175 9.85 4.04 -11.81
N MET A 176 8.75 4.72 -11.50
CA MET A 176 7.65 4.93 -12.45
C MET A 176 8.16 5.61 -13.73
N THR A 177 8.93 6.69 -13.59
CA THR A 177 9.47 7.44 -14.74
C THR A 177 10.43 6.58 -15.56
N LEU A 178 11.29 5.79 -14.88
CA LEU A 178 12.20 4.85 -15.53
C LEU A 178 11.43 3.82 -16.37
N LEU A 179 10.37 3.23 -15.83
CA LEU A 179 9.55 2.24 -16.53
C LEU A 179 8.78 2.83 -17.71
N LEU A 180 8.32 4.07 -17.60
CA LEU A 180 7.64 4.77 -18.71
C LEU A 180 8.60 5.15 -19.84
N ALA A 181 9.87 5.41 -19.52
CA ALA A 181 10.90 5.76 -20.49
C ALA A 181 11.64 4.55 -21.08
N ALA A 182 11.53 3.38 -20.44
CA ALA A 182 12.21 2.16 -20.83
C ALA A 182 11.58 1.51 -22.08
N ASP A 183 12.41 0.86 -22.89
CA ASP A 183 11.94 -0.09 -23.90
C ASP A 183 11.53 -1.40 -23.20
N THR A 184 10.33 -1.37 -22.62
CA THR A 184 9.73 -2.50 -21.90
C THR A 184 9.29 -3.62 -22.82
N VAL A 185 9.36 -3.45 -24.15
CA VAL A 185 9.05 -4.51 -25.11
C VAL A 185 10.28 -5.39 -25.30
N ARG A 186 11.45 -4.79 -25.52
CA ARG A 186 12.70 -5.53 -25.77
C ARG A 186 13.30 -6.15 -24.52
N TYR A 187 13.13 -5.52 -23.35
CA TYR A 187 13.76 -5.95 -22.08
C TYR A 187 12.74 -6.22 -20.97
N LYS A 188 11.52 -6.65 -21.33
CA LYS A 188 10.39 -6.87 -20.40
C LYS A 188 10.78 -7.60 -19.13
N GLU A 189 11.35 -8.80 -19.25
CA GLU A 189 11.72 -9.64 -18.10
C GLU A 189 12.64 -8.93 -17.12
N LEU A 190 13.67 -8.25 -17.63
CA LEU A 190 14.65 -7.54 -16.80
C LEU A 190 13.98 -6.38 -16.05
N PHE A 191 13.13 -5.60 -16.74
CA PHE A 191 12.43 -4.48 -16.13
C PHE A 191 11.37 -4.93 -15.12
N ASP A 192 10.63 -6.01 -15.40
CA ASP A 192 9.63 -6.55 -14.50
C ASP A 192 10.26 -7.06 -13.20
N TRP A 193 11.28 -7.93 -13.30
CA TRP A 193 11.96 -8.45 -12.12
C TRP A 193 12.75 -7.37 -11.39
N GLY A 194 13.35 -6.42 -12.11
CA GLY A 194 14.00 -5.25 -11.54
C GLY A 194 13.01 -4.39 -10.73
N ALA A 195 11.81 -4.17 -11.26
CA ALA A 195 10.74 -3.47 -10.56
C ALA A 195 10.24 -4.21 -9.32
N ILE A 196 10.02 -5.52 -9.42
CA ILE A 196 9.61 -6.36 -8.29
C ILE A 196 10.67 -6.33 -7.19
N ALA A 197 11.94 -6.50 -7.54
CA ALA A 197 13.05 -6.46 -6.60
C ALA A 197 13.21 -5.07 -5.96
N PHE A 198 13.06 -4.00 -6.74
CA PHE A 198 13.06 -2.63 -6.22
C PHE A 198 11.92 -2.41 -5.23
N PHE A 199 10.71 -2.87 -5.54
CA PHE A 199 9.56 -2.76 -4.64
C PHE A 199 9.80 -3.53 -3.34
N ALA A 200 10.26 -4.78 -3.43
CA ALA A 200 10.62 -5.59 -2.27
C ALA A 200 11.69 -4.92 -1.40
N GLY A 201 12.73 -4.37 -2.02
CA GLY A 201 13.78 -3.61 -1.35
C GLY A 201 13.23 -2.38 -0.62
N CYS A 202 12.33 -1.63 -1.26
CA CYS A 202 11.69 -0.47 -0.64
C CYS A 202 10.83 -0.86 0.56
N VAL A 203 10.02 -1.91 0.45
CA VAL A 203 9.18 -2.39 1.57
C VAL A 203 10.04 -2.87 2.73
N ALA A 204 11.07 -3.66 2.47
CA ALA A 204 12.01 -4.13 3.49
C ALA A 204 12.73 -2.94 4.18
N LEU A 205 13.20 -1.98 3.39
CA LEU A 205 13.85 -0.78 3.91
C LEU A 205 12.87 0.06 4.75
N LEU A 206 11.61 0.19 4.33
CA LEU A 206 10.58 0.93 5.05
C LEU A 206 10.30 0.31 6.42
N TYR A 207 10.19 -1.02 6.50
CA TYR A 207 10.15 -1.73 7.78
C TYR A 207 11.38 -1.44 8.63
N TRP A 208 12.57 -1.50 8.05
CA TRP A 208 13.82 -1.30 8.79
C TRP A 208 13.97 0.12 9.35
N VAL A 209 13.74 1.14 8.53
CA VAL A 209 14.01 2.55 8.89
C VAL A 209 12.89 3.21 9.67
N LYS A 210 11.66 2.66 9.59
CA LYS A 210 10.46 3.24 10.19
C LYS A 210 9.64 2.24 10.99
N GLY A 211 9.23 1.12 10.40
CA GLY A 211 8.34 0.14 11.06
C GLY A 211 8.91 -0.43 12.37
N ILE A 212 10.12 -1.01 12.32
CA ILE A 212 10.79 -1.59 13.49
C ILE A 212 11.06 -0.54 14.57
N PRO A 213 11.62 0.65 14.25
CA PRO A 213 11.75 1.73 15.23
C PRO A 213 10.44 2.12 15.88
N ASP A 214 9.35 2.27 15.12
CA ASP A 214 8.04 2.64 15.67
C ASP A 214 7.51 1.57 16.63
N ILE A 215 7.60 0.29 16.25
CA ILE A 215 7.20 -0.83 17.11
C ILE A 215 8.02 -0.84 18.40
N ARG A 216 9.35 -0.70 18.31
CA ARG A 216 10.22 -0.66 19.50
C ARG A 216 9.83 0.48 20.43
N ASN A 217 9.64 1.69 19.88
CA ASN A 217 9.21 2.85 20.66
C ASN A 217 7.84 2.65 21.34
N ALA A 218 6.95 1.87 20.72
CA ALA A 218 5.66 1.52 21.30
C ALA A 218 5.76 0.43 22.39
N LEU A 219 6.70 -0.52 22.26
CA LEU A 219 6.91 -1.61 23.21
C LEU A 219 7.75 -1.21 24.43
N GLU A 220 8.75 -0.35 24.25
CA GLU A 220 9.75 0.00 25.27
C GLU A 220 9.23 0.92 26.38
N LYS A 221 7.96 1.33 26.33
CA LYS A 221 7.31 2.10 27.40
C LYS A 221 6.17 1.33 28.08
N PRO A 222 6.47 0.36 28.99
CA PRO A 222 5.56 0.10 30.09
C PRO A 222 5.59 1.30 31.05
N ALA A 223 4.42 1.57 31.66
CA ALA A 223 4.19 2.63 32.63
C ALA A 223 5.14 2.58 33.84
#